data_AF-A0A8T0VGL6-F1
#
_entry.id   AF-A0A8T0VGL6-F1
#
_cell.length_a   1.000
_cell.length_b   1.000
_cell.length_c   1.000
_cell.angle_alpha   90.00
_cell.angle_beta   90.00
_cell.angle_gamma   90.00
#
_symmetry.space_group_name_H-M   'P 1'
#
loop_
_entity.id
_entity.type
_entity.pdbx_description
1 polymer ?
#
loop_
_entity_poly.entity_id
_entity_poly.type
_entity_poly.pdbx_seq_one_letter_code
_entity_poly.pdbx_strand_id
1 'polypeptide(L)'
;MIETLDPELAAEVEYTLETPSYRRVERVEARRYISVYEKRATRNDTILEFAKLDYNILQALYCEELKALTLWWKGLQSQAYARFARDRVAEMHFWMLGIVYEPHQSYARMALAKWLKLVSLMDDICDNYSTTEEYDMFISSLERWDKQSSEKLPAYMKALFIFMLNTISDIMEELKLQKNKHAEFVKELFIDMAKRYGAERKWRDEHYVPAKVKEHLQISVGSSASMHIVNVSFILMGDITTREAIEWAFSYPEMIRAVYNFLLSK
;
A
#
# COMPACT_ATOMS: atom_id res chain seq x y z
N MET A 1 33.33 1.32 -23.84
CA MET A 1 32.75 -0.04 -24.03
C MET A 1 31.29 0.03 -24.46
N ILE A 2 30.47 0.95 -23.93
CA ILE A 2 29.10 1.20 -24.44
C ILE A 2 29.10 1.96 -25.78
N GLU A 3 30.04 2.91 -25.96
CA GLU A 3 30.18 3.74 -27.17
C GLU A 3 30.42 2.96 -28.49
N THR A 4 30.76 1.68 -28.40
CA THR A 4 31.02 0.81 -29.57
C THR A 4 29.84 -0.12 -29.91
N LEU A 5 28.75 -0.06 -29.15
CA LEU A 5 27.56 -0.88 -29.35
C LEU A 5 26.59 -0.22 -30.34
N ASP A 6 25.72 -1.04 -30.95
CA ASP A 6 24.54 -0.54 -31.65
C ASP A 6 23.70 0.36 -30.72
N PRO A 7 23.14 1.49 -31.19
CA PRO A 7 22.43 2.45 -30.34
C PRO A 7 21.29 1.85 -29.51
N GLU A 8 20.55 0.86 -30.05
CA GLU A 8 19.45 0.23 -29.30
C GLU A 8 19.99 -0.68 -28.20
N LEU A 9 21.08 -1.40 -28.49
CA LEU A 9 21.75 -2.24 -27.51
C LEU A 9 22.45 -1.40 -26.42
N ALA A 10 23.06 -0.29 -26.80
CA ALA A 10 23.67 0.67 -25.87
C ALA A 10 22.63 1.20 -24.87
N ALA A 11 21.46 1.61 -25.36
CA ALA A 11 20.37 2.09 -24.51
C ALA A 11 19.84 1.01 -23.54
N GLU A 12 19.71 -0.24 -23.98
CA GLU A 12 19.32 -1.35 -23.08
C GLU A 12 20.37 -1.64 -22.01
N VAL A 13 21.66 -1.53 -22.36
CA VAL A 13 22.77 -1.71 -21.41
C VAL A 13 22.78 -0.58 -20.40
N GLU A 14 22.70 0.68 -20.82
CA GLU A 14 22.64 1.85 -19.94
C GLU A 14 21.45 1.75 -18.97
N TYR A 15 20.26 1.47 -19.49
CA TYR A 15 19.06 1.29 -18.66
C TYR A 15 19.22 0.15 -17.63
N THR A 16 19.96 -0.91 -17.98
CA THR A 16 20.25 -2.03 -17.07
C THR A 16 21.30 -1.73 -16.02
N LEU A 17 22.26 -0.88 -16.35
CA LEU A 17 23.24 -0.38 -15.39
C LEU A 17 22.60 0.61 -14.40
N GLU A 18 21.63 1.41 -14.86
CA GLU A 18 20.87 2.32 -13.99
C GLU A 18 19.95 1.55 -13.02
N THR A 19 19.13 0.63 -13.55
CA THR A 19 18.22 -0.19 -12.74
C THR A 19 18.27 -1.65 -13.20
N PRO A 20 18.88 -2.56 -12.42
CA PRO A 20 18.90 -3.99 -12.73
C PRO A 20 17.51 -4.57 -12.87
N SER A 21 17.35 -5.59 -13.73
CA SER A 21 16.04 -6.19 -14.07
C SER A 21 15.22 -6.62 -12.84
N TYR A 22 15.85 -7.23 -11.83
CA TYR A 22 15.18 -7.70 -10.62
C TYR A 22 14.67 -6.58 -9.68
N ARG A 23 14.99 -5.31 -9.97
CA ARG A 23 14.49 -4.13 -9.24
C ARG A 23 13.43 -3.35 -10.03
N ARG A 24 13.09 -3.80 -11.24
CA ARG A 24 12.10 -3.12 -12.09
C ARG A 24 10.71 -3.65 -11.79
N VAL A 25 9.77 -2.75 -11.60
CA VAL A 25 8.35 -3.11 -11.49
C VAL A 25 7.88 -3.66 -12.84
N GLU A 26 7.36 -4.89 -12.83
CA GLU A 26 7.06 -5.67 -14.03
C GLU A 26 6.19 -4.91 -15.00
N ARG A 27 5.15 -4.23 -14.50
CA ARG A 27 4.19 -3.53 -15.36
C ARG A 27 4.74 -2.24 -15.97
N VAL A 28 5.62 -1.55 -15.24
CA VAL A 28 6.35 -0.38 -15.76
C VAL A 28 7.34 -0.82 -16.83
N GLU A 29 8.05 -1.93 -16.56
CA GLU A 29 9.00 -2.49 -17.51
C GLU A 29 8.31 -3.02 -18.77
N ALA A 30 7.16 -3.67 -18.65
CA ALA A 30 6.38 -4.14 -19.80
C ALA A 30 6.03 -2.99 -20.75
N ARG A 31 5.62 -1.83 -20.22
CA ARG A 31 5.29 -0.65 -21.04
C ARG A 31 6.49 -0.15 -21.86
N ARG A 32 7.66 -0.10 -21.22
CA ARG A 32 8.92 0.31 -21.84
C ARG A 32 9.35 -0.73 -22.88
N TYR A 33 9.42 -1.99 -22.47
CA TYR A 33 9.98 -3.07 -23.26
C TYR A 33 9.14 -3.42 -24.48
N ILE A 34 7.82 -3.23 -24.48
CA ILE A 34 6.99 -3.33 -25.69
C ILE A 34 7.54 -2.43 -26.82
N SER A 35 7.95 -1.21 -26.48
CA SER A 35 8.46 -0.23 -27.46
C SER A 35 9.87 -0.58 -27.94
N VAL A 36 10.67 -1.24 -27.09
CA VAL A 36 12.00 -1.73 -27.44
C VAL A 36 11.88 -2.97 -28.33
N TYR A 37 11.04 -3.93 -27.93
CA TYR A 37 10.84 -5.18 -28.65
C TYR A 37 10.28 -4.96 -30.06
N GLU A 38 9.43 -3.93 -30.23
CA GLU A 38 8.92 -3.51 -31.53
C GLU A 38 10.01 -3.17 -32.55
N LYS A 39 11.16 -2.64 -32.12
CA LYS A 39 12.25 -2.26 -33.03
C LYS A 39 13.14 -3.42 -33.44
N ARG A 40 13.09 -4.54 -32.72
CA ARG A 40 14.00 -5.69 -32.96
C ARG A 40 13.69 -6.37 -34.28
N ALA A 41 14.73 -6.59 -35.09
CA ALA A 41 14.64 -7.32 -36.36
C ALA A 41 14.18 -8.78 -36.18
N THR A 42 14.46 -9.40 -35.03
CA THR A 42 14.10 -10.80 -34.71
C THR A 42 12.79 -10.93 -33.91
N ARG A 43 11.98 -9.87 -33.85
CA ARG A 43 10.73 -9.89 -33.09
C ARG A 43 9.74 -10.91 -33.67
N ASN A 44 8.87 -11.41 -32.81
CA ASN A 44 7.70 -12.18 -33.20
C ASN A 44 6.48 -11.25 -33.20
N ASP A 45 5.89 -11.01 -34.37
CA ASP A 45 4.77 -10.06 -34.52
C ASP A 45 3.52 -10.52 -33.75
N THR A 46 3.25 -11.82 -33.66
CA THR A 46 2.13 -12.37 -32.85
C THR A 46 2.29 -12.03 -31.36
N ILE A 47 3.52 -12.16 -30.82
CA ILE A 47 3.80 -11.83 -29.42
C ILE A 47 3.68 -10.32 -29.18
N LEU A 48 4.18 -9.49 -30.11
CA LEU A 48 4.10 -8.03 -30.00
C LEU A 48 2.65 -7.54 -30.02
N GLU A 49 1.83 -8.06 -30.94
CA GLU A 49 0.41 -7.72 -31.04
C GLU A 49 -0.34 -8.13 -29.78
N PHE A 50 -0.13 -9.37 -29.31
CA PHE A 50 -0.73 -9.85 -28.07
C PHE A 50 -0.36 -8.97 -26.87
N ALA A 51 0.94 -8.63 -26.72
CA ALA A 51 1.41 -7.80 -25.61
C ALA A 51 0.80 -6.38 -25.64
N LYS A 52 0.63 -5.77 -26.83
CA LYS A 52 -0.02 -4.46 -26.97
C LYS A 52 -1.51 -4.51 -26.61
N LEU A 53 -2.21 -5.56 -27.04
CA LEU A 53 -3.63 -5.75 -26.74
C LEU A 53 -3.87 -6.02 -25.25
N ASP A 54 -3.12 -6.96 -24.66
CA ASP A 54 -3.12 -7.22 -23.22
C ASP A 54 -2.81 -5.92 -22.45
N TYR A 55 -1.85 -5.13 -22.95
CA TYR A 55 -1.49 -3.88 -22.30
C TYR A 55 -2.67 -2.92 -22.16
N ASN A 56 -3.37 -2.70 -23.27
CA ASN A 56 -4.51 -1.80 -23.33
C ASN A 56 -5.72 -2.32 -22.56
N ILE A 57 -5.99 -3.63 -22.59
CA ILE A 57 -7.10 -4.24 -21.83
C ILE A 57 -6.91 -4.04 -20.33
N LEU A 58 -5.72 -4.36 -19.81
CA LEU A 58 -5.40 -4.16 -18.40
C LEU A 58 -5.36 -2.68 -18.02
N GLN A 59 -4.87 -1.80 -18.91
CA GLN A 59 -4.91 -0.36 -18.66
C GLN A 59 -6.35 0.15 -18.52
N ALA A 60 -7.28 -0.32 -19.35
CA ALA A 60 -8.70 0.02 -19.23
C ALA A 60 -9.29 -0.45 -17.89
N LEU A 61 -8.97 -1.67 -17.46
CA LEU A 61 -9.35 -2.19 -16.14
C LEU A 61 -8.82 -1.28 -15.01
N TYR A 62 -7.53 -0.91 -15.05
CA TYR A 62 -6.93 -0.05 -14.04
C TYR A 62 -7.56 1.35 -13.99
N CYS A 63 -7.98 1.89 -15.14
CA CYS A 63 -8.69 3.17 -15.18
C CYS A 63 -10.07 3.08 -14.52
N GLU A 64 -10.82 1.99 -14.72
CA GLU A 64 -12.10 1.77 -14.02
C GLU A 64 -11.91 1.56 -12.51
N GLU A 65 -10.88 0.82 -12.10
CA GLU A 65 -10.49 0.68 -10.68
C GLU A 65 -10.21 2.07 -10.07
N LEU A 66 -9.37 2.88 -10.72
CA LEU A 66 -8.99 4.20 -10.24
C LEU A 66 -10.18 5.16 -10.16
N LYS A 67 -11.10 5.09 -11.13
CA LYS A 67 -12.36 5.87 -11.12
C LYS A 67 -13.22 5.50 -9.92
N ALA A 68 -13.39 4.20 -9.64
CA ALA A 68 -14.13 3.74 -8.47
C ALA A 68 -13.47 4.17 -7.16
N LEU A 69 -12.14 4.07 -7.05
CA LEU A 69 -11.38 4.55 -5.89
C LEU A 69 -11.51 6.06 -5.70
N THR A 70 -11.47 6.84 -6.78
CA THR A 70 -11.64 8.30 -6.74
C THR A 70 -13.03 8.67 -6.25
N LEU A 71 -14.08 7.98 -6.70
CA LEU A 71 -15.45 8.21 -6.23
C LEU A 71 -15.61 7.84 -4.76
N TRP A 72 -15.04 6.71 -4.33
CA TRP A 72 -15.01 6.30 -2.92
C TRP A 72 -14.36 7.37 -2.04
N TRP A 73 -13.18 7.87 -2.43
CA TRP A 73 -12.46 8.89 -1.66
C TRP A 73 -13.17 10.25 -1.64
N LYS A 74 -13.78 10.65 -2.77
CA LYS A 74 -14.62 11.85 -2.84
C LYS A 74 -15.79 11.81 -1.86
N GLY A 75 -16.32 10.62 -1.54
CA GLY A 75 -17.32 10.43 -0.51
C GLY A 75 -16.89 11.02 0.84
N LEU A 76 -15.62 10.84 1.22
CA LEU A 76 -15.04 11.46 2.41
C LEU A 76 -14.65 12.92 2.20
N GLN A 77 -13.98 13.28 1.10
CA GLN A 77 -13.52 14.65 0.84
C GLN A 77 -14.65 15.68 0.73
N SER A 78 -15.84 15.24 0.32
CA SER A 78 -17.05 16.08 0.32
C SER A 78 -17.38 16.62 1.72
N GLN A 79 -16.88 15.96 2.76
CA GLN A 79 -16.93 16.41 4.13
C GLN A 79 -15.69 17.28 4.38
N ALA A 80 -15.89 18.54 4.79
CA ALA A 80 -14.84 19.55 4.95
C ALA A 80 -13.64 19.15 5.86
N TYR A 81 -13.77 18.01 6.55
CA TYR A 81 -12.83 17.47 7.53
C TYR A 81 -11.58 16.83 6.93
N ALA A 82 -11.55 16.45 5.65
CA ALA A 82 -10.38 15.78 5.05
C ALA A 82 -9.39 16.73 4.34
N ARG A 83 -9.56 18.06 4.46
CA ARG A 83 -8.71 19.05 3.75
C ARG A 83 -7.24 19.03 4.19
N PHE A 84 -6.95 18.56 5.39
CA PHE A 84 -5.57 18.42 5.89
C PHE A 84 -4.86 17.20 5.29
N ALA A 85 -5.61 16.20 4.84
CA ALA A 85 -5.04 14.94 4.38
C ALA A 85 -4.53 15.05 2.95
N ARG A 86 -3.39 14.41 2.68
CA ARG A 86 -2.79 14.38 1.33
C ARG A 86 -3.72 13.63 0.37
N ASP A 87 -4.07 14.22 -0.77
CA ASP A 87 -4.80 13.50 -1.82
C ASP A 87 -3.82 12.71 -2.69
N ARG A 88 -3.77 11.39 -2.46
CA ARG A 88 -2.79 10.48 -3.06
C ARG A 88 -3.42 9.21 -3.62
N VAL A 89 -4.71 9.22 -3.93
CA VAL A 89 -5.44 8.00 -4.33
C VAL A 89 -4.85 7.36 -5.59
N ALA A 90 -4.45 8.17 -6.56
CA ALA A 90 -3.82 7.69 -7.78
C ALA A 90 -2.45 7.05 -7.50
N GLU A 91 -1.64 7.65 -6.64
CA GLU A 91 -0.34 7.12 -6.22
C GLU A 91 -0.50 5.82 -5.43
N MET A 92 -1.48 5.73 -4.52
CA MET A 92 -1.74 4.50 -3.77
C MET A 92 -2.17 3.37 -4.70
N HIS A 93 -3.06 3.63 -5.66
CA HIS A 93 -3.43 2.63 -6.68
C HIS A 93 -2.23 2.22 -7.53
N PHE A 94 -1.40 3.18 -7.96
CA PHE A 94 -0.18 2.91 -8.71
C PHE A 94 0.81 2.04 -7.94
N TRP A 95 0.97 2.24 -6.62
CA TRP A 95 1.80 1.38 -5.79
C TRP A 95 1.25 -0.06 -5.72
N MET A 96 -0.08 -0.23 -5.65
CA MET A 96 -0.67 -1.58 -5.60
C MET A 96 -0.53 -2.35 -6.91
N LEU A 97 -0.46 -1.66 -8.05
CA LEU A 97 -0.09 -2.26 -9.34
C LEU A 97 1.33 -2.83 -9.34
N GLY A 98 2.21 -2.34 -8.47
CA GLY A 98 3.55 -2.90 -8.28
C GLY A 98 3.58 -4.17 -7.43
N ILE A 99 2.49 -4.49 -6.73
CA ILE A 99 2.36 -5.70 -5.89
C ILE A 99 1.62 -6.80 -6.65
N VAL A 100 0.45 -6.47 -7.20
CA VAL A 100 -0.40 -7.41 -7.94
C VAL A 100 -0.98 -6.72 -9.18
N TYR A 101 -0.68 -7.20 -10.37
CA TYR A 101 -1.12 -6.60 -11.64
C TYR A 101 -2.02 -7.51 -12.48
N GLU A 102 -2.28 -8.73 -12.02
CA GLU A 102 -3.07 -9.70 -12.76
C GLU A 102 -4.55 -9.28 -12.82
N PRO A 103 -5.27 -9.54 -13.92
CA PRO A 103 -6.65 -9.06 -14.09
C PRO A 103 -7.60 -9.59 -13.01
N HIS A 104 -7.45 -10.85 -12.61
CA HIS A 104 -8.30 -11.50 -11.61
C HIS A 104 -8.08 -10.96 -10.17
N GLN A 105 -7.04 -10.16 -9.96
CA GLN A 105 -6.70 -9.54 -8.66
C GLN A 105 -7.25 -8.10 -8.52
N SER A 106 -8.24 -7.72 -9.34
CA SER A 106 -8.82 -6.38 -9.35
C SER A 106 -9.38 -5.96 -7.98
N TYR A 107 -10.15 -6.84 -7.33
CA TYR A 107 -10.66 -6.58 -5.99
C TYR A 107 -9.52 -6.38 -4.97
N ALA A 108 -8.51 -7.25 -5.00
CA ALA A 108 -7.37 -7.17 -4.09
C ALA A 108 -6.63 -5.84 -4.23
N ARG A 109 -6.36 -5.38 -5.46
CA ARG A 109 -5.77 -4.05 -5.72
C ARG A 109 -6.60 -2.92 -5.15
N MET A 110 -7.91 -2.94 -5.38
CA MET A 110 -8.80 -1.88 -4.90
C MET A 110 -8.89 -1.87 -3.37
N ALA A 111 -9.02 -3.03 -2.74
CA ALA A 111 -9.08 -3.16 -1.28
C ALA A 111 -7.75 -2.76 -0.63
N LEU A 112 -6.61 -3.15 -1.20
CA LEU A 112 -5.29 -2.71 -0.76
C LEU A 112 -5.12 -1.20 -0.88
N ALA A 113 -5.51 -0.60 -2.01
CA ALA A 113 -5.40 0.85 -2.22
C ALA A 113 -6.27 1.63 -1.22
N LYS A 114 -7.47 1.14 -0.91
CA LYS A 114 -8.32 1.69 0.15
C LYS A 114 -7.64 1.57 1.51
N TRP A 115 -7.20 0.38 1.89
CA TRP A 115 -6.54 0.11 3.17
C TRP A 115 -5.32 1.02 3.36
N LEU A 116 -4.44 1.10 2.35
CA LEU A 116 -3.26 1.94 2.40
C LEU A 116 -3.60 3.43 2.45
N LYS A 117 -4.65 3.86 1.75
CA LYS A 117 -5.10 5.26 1.82
C LYS A 117 -5.59 5.63 3.22
N LEU A 118 -6.27 4.71 3.92
CA LEU A 118 -6.67 4.92 5.31
C LEU A 118 -5.47 4.96 6.25
N VAL A 119 -4.46 4.12 6.03
CA VAL A 119 -3.19 4.17 6.78
C VAL A 119 -2.47 5.50 6.57
N SER A 120 -2.39 6.00 5.33
CA SER A 120 -1.85 7.33 5.03
C SER A 120 -2.66 8.46 5.66
N LEU A 121 -3.98 8.31 5.80
CA LEU A 121 -4.81 9.29 6.51
C LEU A 121 -4.52 9.26 8.02
N MET A 122 -4.31 8.08 8.59
CA MET A 122 -3.95 7.91 10.00
C MET A 122 -2.56 8.48 10.32
N ASP A 123 -1.61 8.29 9.41
CA ASP A 123 -0.28 8.93 9.41
C ASP A 123 -0.41 10.47 9.44
N ASP A 124 -1.21 11.05 8.54
CA ASP A 124 -1.46 12.51 8.50
C ASP A 124 -2.05 13.04 9.83
N ILE A 125 -2.98 12.29 10.44
CA ILE A 125 -3.58 12.64 11.74
C ILE A 125 -2.50 12.61 12.83
N CYS A 126 -1.73 11.52 12.90
CA CYS A 126 -0.71 11.29 13.92
C CYS A 126 0.42 12.34 13.85
N ASP A 127 0.85 12.67 12.63
CA ASP A 127 1.98 13.55 12.40
C ASP A 127 1.64 15.03 12.61
N ASN A 128 0.49 15.48 12.09
CA ASN A 128 0.31 16.91 11.87
C ASN A 128 -0.98 17.49 12.47
N TYR A 129 -1.96 16.67 12.85
CA TYR A 129 -3.32 17.18 13.02
C TYR A 129 -3.98 16.91 14.37
N SER A 130 -3.67 15.82 15.06
CA SER A 130 -4.23 15.55 16.39
C SER A 130 -3.27 15.94 17.52
N THR A 131 -3.78 16.12 18.75
CA THR A 131 -2.95 16.09 19.97
C THR A 131 -2.64 14.64 20.39
N THR A 132 -1.77 14.47 21.39
CA THR A 132 -1.44 13.15 21.96
C THR A 132 -2.69 12.53 22.59
N GLU A 133 -3.44 13.31 23.37
CA GLU A 133 -4.68 12.88 24.01
C GLU A 133 -5.76 12.50 22.98
N GLU A 134 -5.91 13.31 21.91
CA GLU A 134 -6.85 13.01 20.84
C GLU A 134 -6.47 11.70 20.11
N TYR A 135 -5.19 11.47 19.86
CA TYR A 135 -4.73 10.24 19.20
C TYR A 135 -4.86 9.00 20.11
N ASP A 136 -4.59 9.13 21.40
CA ASP A 136 -4.80 8.04 22.36
C ASP A 136 -6.29 7.67 22.48
N MET A 137 -7.17 8.66 22.45
CA MET A 137 -8.62 8.45 22.36
C MET A 137 -9.02 7.77 21.06
N PHE A 138 -8.39 8.14 19.94
CA PHE A 138 -8.60 7.50 18.64
C PHE A 138 -8.20 6.03 18.64
N ILE A 139 -7.00 5.69 19.13
CA ILE A 139 -6.54 4.30 19.29
C ILE A 139 -7.52 3.52 20.18
N SER A 140 -7.87 4.07 21.34
CA SER A 140 -8.81 3.44 22.28
C SER A 140 -10.17 3.18 21.63
N SER A 141 -10.61 4.05 20.72
CA SER A 141 -11.85 3.90 19.97
C SER A 141 -11.74 2.81 18.90
N LEU A 142 -10.59 2.72 18.22
CA LEU A 142 -10.28 1.67 17.24
C LEU A 142 -10.21 0.29 17.88
N GLU A 143 -9.60 0.15 19.04
CA GLU A 143 -9.53 -1.13 19.77
C GLU A 143 -10.91 -1.67 20.12
N ARG A 144 -11.84 -0.78 20.50
CA ARG A 144 -13.23 -1.14 20.76
C ARG A 144 -13.99 -1.52 19.50
N TRP A 145 -13.58 -0.99 18.35
CA TRP A 145 -14.18 -1.24 17.03
C TRP A 145 -15.70 -1.01 17.01
N ASP A 146 -16.14 0.05 17.67
CA ASP A 146 -17.56 0.40 17.80
C ASP A 146 -17.79 1.85 17.39
N LYS A 147 -18.81 2.12 16.58
CA LYS A 147 -19.18 3.47 16.18
C LYS A 147 -19.54 4.36 17.38
N GLN A 148 -20.10 3.80 18.45
CA GLN A 148 -20.45 4.57 19.66
C GLN A 148 -19.22 5.05 20.42
N SER A 149 -18.08 4.35 20.33
CA SER A 149 -16.84 4.79 20.99
C SER A 149 -16.35 6.14 20.45
N SER A 150 -16.69 6.46 19.20
CA SER A 150 -16.34 7.72 18.53
C SER A 150 -17.04 8.96 19.06
N GLU A 151 -18.06 8.82 19.92
CA GLU A 151 -18.80 9.97 20.47
C GLU A 151 -17.92 10.90 21.31
N LYS A 152 -16.83 10.38 21.86
CA LYS A 152 -15.86 11.17 22.62
C LYS A 152 -14.85 11.88 21.72
N LEU A 153 -14.75 11.51 20.44
CA LEU A 153 -13.76 12.09 19.52
C LEU A 153 -14.22 13.47 19.02
N PRO A 154 -13.28 14.38 18.72
CA PRO A 154 -13.57 15.61 18.00
C PRO A 154 -14.37 15.34 16.71
N ALA A 155 -15.23 16.27 16.30
CA ALA A 155 -16.14 16.08 15.18
C ALA A 155 -15.43 15.64 13.87
N TYR A 156 -14.27 16.22 13.58
CA TYR A 156 -13.47 15.85 12.41
C TYR A 156 -13.00 14.39 12.51
N MET A 157 -12.44 13.99 13.66
CA MET A 157 -11.87 12.67 13.89
C MET A 157 -12.96 11.59 13.96
N LYS A 158 -14.13 11.93 14.50
CA LYS A 158 -15.32 11.06 14.50
C LYS A 158 -15.75 10.69 13.07
N ALA A 159 -15.83 11.67 12.17
CA ALA A 159 -16.20 11.42 10.78
C ALA A 159 -15.18 10.50 10.08
N LEU A 160 -13.88 10.77 10.27
CA LEU A 160 -12.80 9.95 9.72
C LEU A 160 -12.82 8.52 10.28
N PHE A 161 -13.01 8.39 11.59
CA PHE A 161 -13.11 7.09 12.28
C PHE A 161 -14.27 6.25 11.73
N ILE A 162 -15.45 6.84 11.55
CA ILE A 162 -16.61 6.13 10.99
C ILE A 162 -16.33 5.68 9.56
N PHE A 163 -15.70 6.53 8.74
CA PHE A 163 -15.32 6.18 7.37
C PHE A 163 -14.30 5.03 7.33
N MET A 164 -13.29 5.07 8.19
CA MET A 164 -12.30 4.00 8.35
C MET A 164 -12.96 2.69 8.77
N LEU A 165 -13.79 2.70 9.82
CA LEU A 165 -14.52 1.52 10.29
C LEU A 165 -15.37 0.90 9.18
N ASN A 166 -16.20 1.71 8.50
CA ASN A 166 -17.05 1.21 7.42
C ASN A 166 -16.22 0.56 6.31
N THR A 167 -15.16 1.23 5.87
CA THR A 167 -14.33 0.71 4.78
C THR A 167 -13.64 -0.61 5.14
N ILE A 168 -13.08 -0.72 6.35
CA ILE A 168 -12.43 -1.96 6.78
C ILE A 168 -13.47 -3.07 7.00
N SER A 169 -14.63 -2.75 7.59
CA SER A 169 -15.74 -3.68 7.71
C SER A 169 -16.21 -4.20 6.35
N ASP A 170 -16.37 -3.34 5.34
CA ASP A 170 -16.76 -3.75 3.98
C ASP A 170 -15.74 -4.73 3.38
N ILE A 171 -14.43 -4.46 3.55
CA ILE A 171 -13.36 -5.37 3.08
C ILE A 171 -13.45 -6.73 3.78
N MET A 172 -13.65 -6.73 5.10
CA MET A 172 -13.78 -7.95 5.90
C MET A 172 -15.03 -8.75 5.51
N GLU A 173 -16.15 -8.10 5.27
CA GLU A 173 -17.40 -8.73 4.86
C GLU A 173 -17.26 -9.40 3.49
N GLU A 174 -16.67 -8.72 2.52
CA GLU A 174 -16.39 -9.29 1.20
C GLU A 174 -15.45 -10.50 1.28
N LEU A 175 -14.40 -10.42 2.11
CA LEU A 175 -13.51 -11.56 2.37
C LEU A 175 -14.24 -12.75 3.01
N LYS A 176 -15.17 -12.50 3.94
CA LYS A 176 -16.01 -13.54 4.54
C LYS A 176 -16.94 -14.19 3.52
N LEU A 177 -17.52 -13.41 2.59
CA LEU A 177 -18.33 -13.94 1.49
C LEU A 177 -17.51 -14.88 0.59
N GLN A 178 -16.22 -14.58 0.42
CA GLN A 178 -15.24 -15.42 -0.28
C GLN A 178 -14.71 -16.59 0.58
N LYS A 179 -15.27 -16.81 1.78
CA LYS A 179 -14.87 -17.85 2.75
C LYS A 179 -13.41 -17.75 3.20
N ASN A 180 -12.81 -16.56 3.11
CA ASN A 180 -11.45 -16.33 3.57
C ASN A 180 -11.42 -16.39 5.10
N LYS A 181 -10.68 -17.35 5.64
CA LYS A 181 -10.60 -17.61 7.09
C LYS A 181 -9.86 -16.52 7.86
N HIS A 182 -9.13 -15.66 7.14
CA HIS A 182 -8.25 -14.64 7.71
C HIS A 182 -8.84 -13.23 7.61
N ALA A 183 -10.11 -13.09 7.26
CA ALA A 183 -10.76 -11.78 7.10
C ALA A 183 -10.59 -10.87 8.33
N GLU A 184 -10.69 -11.41 9.54
CA GLU A 184 -10.55 -10.65 10.79
C GLU A 184 -9.15 -10.04 10.98
N PHE A 185 -8.11 -10.66 10.42
CA PHE A 185 -6.74 -10.13 10.53
C PHE A 185 -6.57 -8.77 9.84
N VAL A 186 -7.41 -8.41 8.86
CA VAL A 186 -7.36 -7.08 8.23
C VAL A 186 -7.59 -5.96 9.26
N LYS A 187 -8.54 -6.18 10.17
CA LYS A 187 -8.80 -5.26 11.29
C LYS A 187 -7.65 -5.25 12.28
N GLU A 188 -7.13 -6.41 12.65
CA GLU A 188 -6.01 -6.51 13.60
C GLU A 188 -4.77 -5.77 13.10
N LEU A 189 -4.44 -5.94 11.81
CA LEU A 189 -3.34 -5.23 11.15
C LEU A 189 -3.60 -3.72 11.11
N PHE A 190 -4.83 -3.29 10.86
CA PHE A 190 -5.19 -1.87 10.87
C PHE A 190 -5.03 -1.24 12.27
N ILE A 191 -5.45 -1.94 13.32
CA ILE A 191 -5.28 -1.48 14.71
C ILE A 191 -3.80 -1.48 15.12
N ASP A 192 -3.03 -2.52 14.74
CA ASP A 192 -1.58 -2.57 15.02
C ASP A 192 -0.84 -1.39 14.38
N MET A 193 -1.21 -1.04 13.14
CA MET A 193 -0.66 0.13 12.45
C MET A 193 -0.90 1.44 13.23
N ALA A 194 -2.12 1.63 13.74
CA ALA A 194 -2.49 2.81 14.53
C ALA A 194 -1.62 2.96 15.79
N LYS A 195 -1.37 1.84 16.49
CA LYS A 195 -0.54 1.78 17.68
C LYS A 195 0.92 2.09 17.38
N ARG A 196 1.44 1.62 16.25
CA ARG A 196 2.83 1.87 15.84
C ARG A 196 3.08 3.35 15.55
N TYR A 197 2.15 4.02 14.88
CA TYR A 197 2.24 5.48 14.72
C TYR A 197 2.19 6.22 16.07
N GLY A 198 1.34 5.78 16.99
CA GLY A 198 1.31 6.34 18.36
C GLY A 198 2.66 6.19 19.09
N ALA A 199 3.34 5.07 18.90
CA ALA A 199 4.66 4.84 19.50
C ALA A 199 5.75 5.77 18.93
N GLU A 200 5.76 6.05 17.62
CA GLU A 200 6.68 7.02 17.03
C GLU A 200 6.39 8.45 17.47
N ARG A 201 5.11 8.79 17.51
CA ARG A 201 4.66 10.10 17.99
C ARG A 201 5.12 10.35 19.42
N LYS A 202 5.06 9.35 20.30
CA LYS A 202 5.55 9.48 21.67
C LYS A 202 7.02 9.92 21.71
N TRP A 203 7.88 9.36 20.84
CA TRP A 203 9.27 9.81 20.73
C TRP A 203 9.38 11.28 20.31
N ARG A 204 8.58 11.70 19.31
CA ARG A 204 8.55 13.10 18.87
C ARG A 204 8.13 14.04 19.99
N ASP A 205 7.04 13.72 20.68
CA ASP A 205 6.44 14.59 21.70
C ASP A 205 7.35 14.65 22.95
N GLU A 206 8.03 13.55 23.31
CA GLU A 206 9.04 13.49 24.40
C GLU A 206 10.41 14.05 23.99
N HIS A 207 10.58 14.51 22.74
CA HIS A 207 11.86 14.94 22.17
C HIS A 207 12.97 13.87 22.31
N TYR A 208 12.55 12.61 22.27
CA TYR A 208 13.43 11.46 22.42
C TYR A 208 14.16 11.18 21.11
N VAL A 209 15.49 11.16 21.16
CA VAL A 209 16.35 10.75 20.05
C VAL A 209 17.03 9.43 20.43
N PRO A 210 16.69 8.30 19.77
CA PRO A 210 17.32 7.03 20.07
C PRO A 210 18.84 7.10 19.90
N ALA A 211 19.59 6.63 20.90
CA ALA A 211 21.06 6.70 20.88
C ALA A 211 21.68 5.71 19.87
N LYS A 212 20.92 4.68 19.48
CA LYS A 212 21.37 3.62 18.56
C LYS A 212 20.38 3.44 17.43
N VAL A 213 20.88 3.24 16.22
CA VAL A 213 20.05 2.88 15.06
C VAL A 213 19.19 1.65 15.34
N LYS A 214 19.72 0.64 16.04
CA LYS A 214 18.96 -0.57 16.41
C LYS A 214 17.70 -0.25 17.23
N GLU A 215 17.77 0.73 18.12
CA GLU A 215 16.63 1.15 18.93
C GLU A 215 15.60 1.87 18.07
N HIS A 216 16.03 2.82 17.24
CA HIS A 216 15.17 3.49 16.25
C HIS A 216 14.44 2.48 15.35
N LEU A 217 15.17 1.46 14.87
CA LEU A 217 14.63 0.40 14.03
C LEU A 217 13.65 -0.52 14.77
N GLN A 218 13.55 -0.53 16.10
CA GLN A 218 12.53 -1.37 16.77
C GLN A 218 11.11 -0.84 16.57
N ILE A 219 10.95 0.48 16.39
CA ILE A 219 9.65 1.11 16.20
C ILE A 219 9.43 1.43 14.72
N SER A 220 10.40 2.11 14.09
CA SER A 220 10.23 2.68 12.75
C SER A 220 10.07 1.64 11.63
N VAL A 221 10.68 0.47 11.82
CA VAL A 221 10.50 -0.71 10.97
C VAL A 221 9.01 -1.10 10.86
N GLY A 222 8.27 -0.99 11.96
CA GLY A 222 6.86 -1.30 12.01
C GLY A 222 5.95 -0.19 11.52
N SER A 223 6.29 1.07 11.79
CA SER A 223 5.52 2.24 11.34
C SER A 223 5.58 2.44 9.81
N SER A 224 6.55 1.79 9.15
CA SER A 224 6.66 1.78 7.69
C SER A 224 5.50 1.13 6.93
N ALA A 225 4.61 0.44 7.62
CA ALA A 225 3.53 -0.38 7.05
C ALA A 225 3.99 -1.54 6.14
N SER A 226 5.29 -1.77 5.95
CA SER A 226 5.80 -2.78 5.00
C SER A 226 5.29 -4.19 5.32
N MET A 227 5.30 -4.58 6.61
CA MET A 227 4.77 -5.87 7.06
C MET A 227 3.26 -5.94 6.88
N HIS A 228 2.54 -4.86 7.19
CA HIS A 228 1.09 -4.81 7.07
C HIS A 228 0.65 -4.95 5.62
N ILE A 229 1.30 -4.23 4.69
CA ILE A 229 1.01 -4.32 3.26
C ILE A 229 1.21 -5.76 2.77
N VAL A 230 2.30 -6.43 3.16
CA VAL A 230 2.55 -7.84 2.80
C VAL A 230 1.44 -8.75 3.32
N ASN A 231 1.08 -8.64 4.60
CA ASN A 231 0.03 -9.47 5.19
C ASN A 231 -1.35 -9.22 4.59
N VAL A 232 -1.74 -7.95 4.43
CA VAL A 232 -3.03 -7.58 3.83
C VAL A 232 -3.07 -8.04 2.37
N SER A 233 -1.94 -8.01 1.65
CA SER A 233 -1.86 -8.54 0.28
C SER A 233 -2.10 -10.04 0.25
N PHE A 234 -1.46 -10.81 1.13
CA PHE A 234 -1.69 -12.25 1.25
C PHE A 234 -3.16 -12.57 1.53
N ILE A 235 -3.77 -11.87 2.50
CA ILE A 235 -5.18 -12.07 2.83
C ILE A 235 -6.09 -11.75 1.64
N LEU A 236 -5.82 -10.66 0.91
CA LEU A 236 -6.66 -10.22 -0.21
C LEU A 236 -6.53 -11.06 -1.49
N MET A 237 -5.44 -11.81 -1.65
CA MET A 237 -5.26 -12.73 -2.77
C MET A 237 -6.08 -14.04 -2.64
N GLY A 238 -6.88 -14.18 -1.57
CA GLY A 238 -7.84 -15.27 -1.37
C GLY A 238 -7.42 -16.29 -0.30
N ASP A 239 -8.19 -17.39 -0.15
CA ASP A 239 -7.90 -18.48 0.82
C ASP A 239 -6.77 -19.42 0.33
N ILE A 240 -5.79 -18.88 -0.38
CA ILE A 240 -4.56 -19.59 -0.77
C ILE A 240 -3.46 -19.43 0.29
N THR A 241 -3.60 -18.44 1.18
CA THR A 241 -2.65 -18.14 2.24
C THR A 241 -2.93 -18.99 3.46
N THR A 242 -1.89 -19.65 3.96
CA THR A 242 -1.97 -20.41 5.21
C THR A 242 -1.81 -19.50 6.43
N ARG A 243 -2.33 -19.91 7.58
CA ARG A 243 -2.17 -19.16 8.83
C ARG A 243 -0.69 -18.97 9.18
N GLU A 244 0.13 -19.98 8.90
CA GLU A 244 1.57 -19.97 9.13
C GLU A 244 2.26 -18.89 8.29
N ALA A 245 1.80 -18.63 7.06
CA ALA A 245 2.36 -17.57 6.22
C ALA A 245 2.05 -16.17 6.78
N ILE A 246 0.86 -15.97 7.33
CA ILE A 246 0.47 -14.73 8.01
C ILE A 246 1.28 -14.54 9.28
N GLU A 247 1.34 -15.56 10.14
CA GLU A 247 2.12 -15.51 11.39
C GLU A 247 3.62 -15.30 11.11
N TRP A 248 4.15 -15.94 10.07
CA TRP A 248 5.53 -15.72 9.60
C TRP A 248 5.74 -14.27 9.19
N ALA A 249 4.87 -13.69 8.36
CA ALA A 249 5.01 -12.30 7.94
C ALA A 249 4.84 -11.33 9.13
N PHE A 250 3.93 -11.63 10.07
CA PHE A 250 3.71 -10.88 11.30
C PHE A 250 4.92 -10.89 12.24
N SER A 251 5.72 -11.97 12.22
CA SER A 251 6.99 -12.09 12.97
C SER A 251 8.11 -11.15 12.48
N TYR A 252 7.86 -10.41 11.40
CA TYR A 252 8.78 -9.47 10.80
C TYR A 252 10.10 -10.13 10.34
N PRO A 253 10.02 -11.08 9.39
CA PRO A 253 11.15 -11.87 8.95
C PRO A 253 12.19 -11.01 8.23
N GLU A 254 13.41 -11.52 8.11
CA GLU A 254 14.54 -10.75 7.55
C GLU A 254 14.26 -10.17 6.16
N MET A 255 13.49 -10.89 5.34
CA MET A 255 13.09 -10.44 4.01
C MET A 255 12.26 -9.15 4.08
N ILE A 256 11.26 -9.07 4.95
CA ILE A 256 10.43 -7.86 5.12
C ILE A 256 11.28 -6.73 5.72
N ARG A 257 12.17 -7.05 6.66
CA ARG A 257 13.10 -6.07 7.25
C ARG A 257 14.09 -5.49 6.26
N ALA A 258 14.54 -6.28 5.29
CA ALA A 258 15.42 -5.81 4.23
C ALA A 258 14.72 -4.77 3.33
N VAL A 259 13.42 -4.96 3.04
CA VAL A 259 12.62 -3.98 2.28
C VAL A 259 12.60 -2.63 3.01
N TYR A 260 12.37 -2.63 4.32
CA TYR A 260 12.37 -1.39 5.10
C TYR A 260 13.74 -0.70 5.13
N ASN A 261 14.83 -1.45 5.36
CA ASN A 261 16.18 -0.87 5.35
C ASN A 261 16.51 -0.21 4.01
N PHE A 262 15.98 -0.75 2.91
CA PHE A 262 16.11 -0.15 1.60
C PHE A 262 15.34 1.18 1.49
N LEU A 263 14.12 1.25 2.05
CA LEU A 263 13.33 2.49 2.08
C LEU A 263 14.02 3.63 2.84
N LEU A 264 14.78 3.33 3.91
CA LEU A 264 15.54 4.31 4.68
C LEU A 264 16.88 4.74 4.03
N SER A 265 17.40 3.95 3.09
CA SER A 265 18.71 4.16 2.46
C SER A 265 18.70 5.18 1.30
N LYS A 266 17.56 5.82 1.04
CA LYS A 266 17.36 6.85 0.02
C LYS A 266 16.91 8.14 0.68
#